data_AF-A0A137P9G8-F1
#
_entry.id   AF-A0A137P9G8-F1
#
_cell.length_a   1.000
_cell.length_b   1.000
_cell.length_c   1.000
_cell.angle_alpha   90.00
_cell.angle_beta   90.00
_cell.angle_gamma   90.00
#
_symmetry.space_group_name_H-M   'P 1'
#
loop_
_entity.id
_entity.type
_entity.pdbx_description
1 polymer ?
#
loop_
_entity_poly.entity_id
_entity_poly.type
_entity_poly.pdbx_seq_one_letter_code
_entity_poly.pdbx_strand_id
1 'polypeptide(L)'
;MTKLPKLLCLHGYGQNKSIMIKKSQLIREKLKIKLNLCLVYISAPNKLPDNHEHVVDFKKYLEGRGLLHKIDEFEPLYDWFSRVNNKWQGIDETLVYLNGILKEQ
;
A
#
# COMPACT_ATOMS: atom_id res chain seq x y z
N MET A 1 -13.26 -27.41 -4.25
CA MET A 1 -12.34 -26.56 -3.46
C MET A 1 -13.06 -25.28 -3.09
N THR A 2 -13.18 -24.96 -1.81
CA THR A 2 -13.69 -23.66 -1.35
C THR A 2 -12.66 -22.58 -1.69
N LYS A 3 -13.09 -21.55 -2.42
CA LYS A 3 -12.22 -20.45 -2.85
C LYS A 3 -12.03 -19.51 -1.66
N LEU A 4 -10.78 -19.19 -1.32
CA LEU A 4 -10.49 -18.25 -0.24
C LEU A 4 -11.17 -16.89 -0.49
N PRO A 5 -11.73 -16.24 0.54
CA PRO A 5 -12.26 -14.89 0.40
C PRO A 5 -11.18 -13.93 -0.10
N LYS A 6 -11.57 -13.02 -0.99
CA LYS A 6 -10.66 -12.07 -1.63
C LYS A 6 -10.84 -10.67 -1.04
N LEU A 7 -9.74 -10.03 -0.70
CA LEU A 7 -9.72 -8.62 -0.30
C LEU A 7 -9.02 -7.80 -1.39
N LEU A 8 -9.74 -6.85 -1.99
CA LEU A 8 -9.16 -5.89 -2.93
C LEU A 8 -8.44 -4.79 -2.15
N CYS A 9 -7.16 -4.61 -2.46
CA CYS A 9 -6.28 -3.64 -1.84
C CYS A 9 -6.07 -2.45 -2.80
N LEU A 10 -6.61 -1.30 -2.42
CA LEU A 10 -6.46 -0.04 -3.16
C LEU A 10 -5.36 0.80 -2.53
N HIS A 11 -4.43 1.29 -3.34
CA HIS A 11 -3.34 2.13 -2.86
C HIS A 11 -3.79 3.58 -2.69
N GLY A 12 -2.97 4.37 -1.98
CA GLY A 12 -3.20 5.80 -1.81
C GLY A 12 -2.85 6.63 -3.03
N TYR A 13 -3.13 7.91 -2.91
CA TYR A 13 -2.75 8.90 -3.90
C TYR A 13 -1.23 8.92 -4.14
N GLY A 14 -0.81 9.00 -5.40
CA GLY A 14 0.62 9.00 -5.78
C GLY A 14 1.34 7.67 -5.57
N GLN A 15 0.62 6.55 -5.50
CA GLN A 15 1.18 5.22 -5.28
C GLN A 15 0.81 4.23 -6.40
N ASN A 16 1.32 3.00 -6.27
CA ASN A 16 0.98 1.87 -7.13
C ASN A 16 0.84 0.58 -6.30
N LYS A 17 0.53 -0.54 -6.96
CA LYS A 17 0.37 -1.85 -6.29
C LYS A 17 1.63 -2.30 -5.54
N SER A 18 2.81 -2.11 -6.13
CA SER A 18 4.10 -2.55 -5.57
C SER A 18 4.41 -1.81 -4.27
N ILE A 19 4.19 -0.49 -4.25
CA ILE A 19 4.34 0.35 -3.07
C ILE A 19 3.40 -0.12 -1.95
N MET A 20 2.12 -0.37 -2.30
CA MET A 20 1.15 -0.85 -1.33
C MET A 20 1.53 -2.23 -0.78
N ILE A 21 2.01 -3.15 -1.63
CA ILE A 21 2.52 -4.47 -1.21
C ILE A 21 3.67 -4.32 -0.21
N LYS A 22 4.64 -3.43 -0.47
CA LYS A 22 5.78 -3.19 0.42
C LYS A 22 5.33 -2.61 1.77
N LYS A 23 4.51 -1.55 1.74
CA LYS A 23 4.03 -0.85 2.96
C LYS A 23 3.11 -1.69 3.82
N SER A 24 2.24 -2.47 3.18
CA SER A 24 1.30 -3.34 3.88
C SER A 24 1.89 -4.69 4.29
N GLN A 25 3.21 -4.93 4.15
CA GLN A 25 3.80 -6.26 4.41
C GLN A 25 3.39 -6.85 5.77
N LEU A 26 3.60 -6.10 6.85
CA LEU A 26 3.30 -6.56 8.21
C LEU A 26 1.80 -6.81 8.43
N ILE A 27 0.95 -5.98 7.82
CA ILE A 27 -0.51 -6.12 7.87
C ILE A 27 -0.95 -7.34 7.05
N ARG A 28 -0.38 -7.51 5.86
CA ARG A 28 -0.61 -8.66 4.98
C ARG A 28 -0.28 -9.96 5.67
N GLU A 29 0.84 -10.03 6.37
CA GLU A 29 1.23 -11.23 7.13
C GLU A 29 0.18 -11.55 8.19
N LYS A 30 -0.27 -10.55 8.97
CA LYS A 30 -1.36 -10.72 9.93
C LYS A 30 -2.67 -11.17 9.26
N LEU A 31 -3.07 -10.55 8.15
CA LEU A 31 -4.32 -10.86 7.43
C LEU A 31 -4.30 -12.25 6.79
N LYS A 32 -3.17 -12.64 6.17
CA LYS A 32 -3.02 -13.97 5.57
C LYS A 32 -2.99 -15.07 6.62
N ILE A 33 -2.22 -14.89 7.69
CA ILE A 33 -2.07 -15.91 8.75
C ILE A 33 -3.35 -16.03 9.56
N LYS A 34 -3.98 -14.91 9.96
CA LYS A 34 -5.13 -14.94 10.87
C LYS A 34 -6.47 -15.19 10.18
N LEU A 35 -6.65 -14.71 8.94
CA LEU A 35 -7.96 -14.71 8.27
C LEU A 35 -7.97 -15.54 6.97
N ASN A 36 -6.85 -16.17 6.60
CA ASN A 36 -6.73 -17.01 5.40
C ASN A 36 -7.24 -16.32 4.11
N LEU A 37 -6.90 -15.03 3.95
CA LEU A 37 -7.39 -14.18 2.86
C LEU A 37 -6.48 -14.19 1.63
N CYS A 38 -7.09 -14.13 0.45
CA CYS A 38 -6.41 -13.80 -0.79
C CYS A 38 -6.40 -12.28 -1.01
N LEU A 39 -5.24 -11.63 -0.86
CA LEU A 39 -5.10 -10.20 -1.09
C LEU A 39 -4.82 -9.92 -2.58
N VAL A 40 -5.63 -9.05 -3.18
CA VAL A 40 -5.52 -8.64 -4.59
C VAL A 40 -5.10 -7.17 -4.64
N TYR A 41 -3.91 -6.89 -5.15
CA TYR A 41 -3.38 -5.53 -5.28
C TYR A 41 -3.46 -5.06 -6.73
N ILE A 42 -4.01 -3.87 -6.96
CA ILE A 42 -4.13 -3.27 -8.28
C ILE A 42 -3.44 -1.91 -8.32
N SER A 43 -3.07 -1.44 -9.52
CA SER A 43 -2.59 -0.06 -9.73
C SER A 43 -3.64 0.74 -10.46
N ALA A 44 -3.82 2.00 -10.07
CA ALA A 44 -4.60 2.94 -10.84
C ALA A 44 -4.00 3.08 -12.26
N PRO A 45 -4.83 3.21 -13.31
CA PRO A 45 -4.35 3.26 -14.69
C PRO A 45 -3.66 4.59 -15.01
N ASN A 46 -4.02 5.67 -14.32
CA ASN A 46 -3.56 7.02 -14.61
C ASN A 46 -2.35 7.37 -13.75
N LYS A 47 -1.27 7.82 -14.38
CA LYS A 47 -0.11 8.39 -13.71
C LYS A 47 -0.42 9.82 -13.24
N LEU A 48 0.26 10.27 -12.19
CA LEU A 48 0.27 11.69 -11.85
C LEU A 48 0.95 12.50 -12.97
N PRO A 49 0.44 13.70 -13.31
CA PRO A 49 1.08 14.54 -14.30
C PRO A 49 2.43 15.05 -13.79
N ASP A 50 3.36 15.34 -14.71
CA ASP A 50 4.74 15.71 -14.38
C ASP A 50 4.88 16.98 -13.55
N ASN A 51 3.88 17.86 -13.60
CA ASN A 51 3.80 19.11 -12.85
C ASN A 51 3.13 18.96 -11.48
N HIS A 52 2.68 17.76 -11.11
CA HIS A 52 2.08 17.51 -9.81
C HIS A 52 3.13 17.71 -8.70
N GLU A 53 2.77 18.37 -7.59
CA GLU A 53 3.68 18.71 -6.48
C GLU A 53 4.51 17.50 -6.02
N HIS A 54 3.89 16.35 -5.73
CA HIS A 54 4.61 15.12 -5.39
C HIS A 54 5.61 14.63 -6.44
N VAL A 55 5.31 14.80 -7.74
CA VAL A 55 6.22 14.40 -8.82
C VAL A 55 7.40 15.37 -8.89
N VAL A 56 7.13 16.66 -8.73
CA VAL A 56 8.14 17.73 -8.67
C VAL A 56 9.07 17.52 -7.47
N ASP A 57 8.52 17.28 -6.28
CA ASP A 57 9.30 17.05 -5.06
C ASP A 57 10.16 15.79 -5.17
N PHE A 58 9.61 14.72 -5.76
CA PHE A 58 10.36 13.51 -6.01
C PHE A 58 11.50 13.70 -7.02
N LYS A 59 11.25 14.43 -8.11
CA LYS A 59 12.28 14.82 -9.08
C LYS A 59 13.39 15.62 -8.40
N LYS A 60 13.05 16.64 -7.60
CA LYS A 60 14.03 17.43 -6.82
C LYS A 60 14.83 16.57 -5.84
N TYR A 61 14.17 15.63 -5.16
CA TYR A 61 14.83 14.68 -4.26
C TYR A 61 15.86 13.81 -5.00
N LEU A 62 15.51 13.29 -6.18
CA LEU A 62 16.43 12.50 -7.00
C LEU A 62 17.55 13.34 -7.60
N GLU A 63 17.25 14.56 -8.04
CA GLU A 63 18.22 15.53 -8.55
C GLU A 63 19.27 15.87 -7.49
N GLY A 64 18.85 16.15 -6.25
CA GLY A 64 19.74 16.39 -5.11
C GLY A 64 20.64 15.20 -4.74
N ARG A 65 20.38 14.02 -5.30
CA ARG A 65 21.19 12.80 -5.14
C ARG A 65 21.95 12.40 -6.40
N GLY A 66 21.85 13.17 -7.49
CA GLY A 66 22.43 12.81 -8.79
C GLY A 66 21.74 11.61 -9.45
N LEU A 67 20.52 11.28 -9.05
CA LEU A 67 19.77 10.08 -9.46
C LEU A 67 18.61 10.39 -10.41
N LEU A 68 18.44 11.64 -10.87
CA LEU A 68 17.31 12.02 -11.72
C LEU A 68 17.22 11.19 -13.02
N HIS A 69 18.37 10.81 -13.59
CA HIS A 69 18.46 9.94 -14.78
C HIS A 69 17.90 8.52 -14.56
N LYS A 70 17.64 8.14 -13.31
CA LYS A 70 17.07 6.84 -12.91
C LYS A 70 15.65 6.97 -12.37
N ILE A 71 14.94 8.07 -12.64
CA ILE A 71 13.61 8.32 -12.06
C ILE A 71 12.62 7.17 -12.29
N ASP A 72 12.65 6.54 -13.47
CA ASP A 72 11.78 5.40 -13.80
C ASP A 72 12.12 4.12 -13.02
N GLU A 73 13.27 4.07 -12.34
CA GLU A 73 13.68 2.97 -11.45
C GLU A 73 13.14 3.14 -10.02
N PHE A 74 12.68 4.33 -9.64
CA PHE A 74 12.25 4.62 -8.27
C PHE A 74 10.74 4.75 -8.12
N GLU A 75 10.22 4.25 -7.00
CA GLU A 75 8.81 4.32 -6.63
C GLU A 75 8.64 5.27 -5.41
N PRO A 76 7.79 6.31 -5.48
CA PRO A 76 7.57 7.20 -4.34
C PRO A 76 6.79 6.51 -3.20
N LEU A 77 7.34 6.52 -1.98
CA LEU A 77 6.81 5.74 -0.84
C LEU A 77 6.01 6.59 0.17
N TYR A 78 4.69 6.76 0.01
CA TYR A 78 3.82 7.42 1.02
C TYR A 78 3.09 6.46 1.99
N ASP A 79 3.15 6.60 3.31
CA ASP A 79 2.53 5.59 4.22
C ASP A 79 1.00 5.73 4.29
N TRP A 80 0.28 4.61 4.40
CA TRP A 80 -1.20 4.58 4.46
C TRP A 80 -1.74 4.61 5.89
N PHE A 81 -0.92 4.16 6.85
CA PHE A 81 -1.25 4.15 8.25
C PHE A 81 -0.22 5.00 8.99
N SER A 82 -0.69 5.87 9.87
CA SER A 82 0.21 6.59 10.78
C SER A 82 0.95 5.56 11.64
N ARG A 83 2.26 5.76 11.76
CA ARG A 83 3.07 5.03 12.73
C ARG A 83 3.14 5.83 14.01
N VAL A 84 2.84 5.19 15.13
CA VAL A 84 3.15 5.72 16.46
C VAL A 84 4.11 4.73 17.11
N ASN A 85 5.33 5.18 17.45
CA ASN A 85 6.36 4.34 18.07
C ASN A 85 6.59 3.00 17.33
N ASN A 86 6.71 3.04 16.00
CA ASN A 86 6.86 1.87 15.11
C ASN A 86 5.69 0.86 15.16
N LYS A 87 4.54 1.23 15.72
CA LYS A 87 3.30 0.45 15.70
C LYS A 87 2.27 1.09 14.78
N TRP A 88 1.53 0.24 14.06
CA TRP A 88 0.39 0.65 13.26
C TRP A 88 -0.80 0.95 14.18
N GLN A 89 -1.40 2.11 14.01
CA GLN A 89 -2.62 2.47 14.73
C GLN A 89 -3.85 1.84 14.05
N GLY A 90 -4.79 1.27 14.82
CA GLY A 90 -6.08 0.77 14.32
C GLY A 90 -6.06 -0.63 13.67
N ILE A 91 -4.92 -1.34 13.71
CA ILE A 91 -4.78 -2.62 12.99
C ILE A 91 -5.57 -3.75 13.66
N ASP A 92 -5.62 -3.80 14.99
CA ASP A 92 -6.27 -4.90 15.69
C ASP A 92 -7.80 -4.75 15.60
N GLU A 93 -8.31 -3.52 15.66
CA GLU A 93 -9.72 -3.17 15.40
C GLU A 93 -10.13 -3.55 13.97
N THR A 94 -9.28 -3.25 12.98
CA THR A 94 -9.49 -3.64 11.59
C THR A 94 -9.59 -5.16 11.44
N LEU A 95 -8.74 -5.92 12.14
CA LEU A 95 -8.78 -7.39 12.11
C LEU A 95 -10.08 -7.94 12.72
N VAL A 96 -10.53 -7.37 13.83
CA VAL A 96 -11.81 -7.76 14.47
C VAL A 96 -12.97 -7.49 13.52
N TYR A 97 -13.01 -6.31 12.90
CA TYR A 97 -14.05 -5.91 11.95
C TYR A 97 -14.09 -6.85 10.72
N LEU A 98 -12.94 -7.10 10.09
CA LEU A 98 -12.86 -7.98 8.93
C LEU A 98 -13.29 -9.42 9.27
N ASN A 99 -12.92 -9.93 10.45
CA ASN A 99 -13.36 -11.25 10.90
C ASN A 99 -14.88 -11.33 11.12
N GLY A 100 -15.51 -10.24 11.55
CA GLY A 100 -16.97 -10.14 11.63
C GLY A 100 -17.62 -10.32 10.27
N ILE A 101 -17.22 -9.50 9.29
CA ILE A 101 -17.74 -9.55 7.91
C ILE A 101 -17.56 -10.94 7.29
N LEU A 102 -16.41 -11.58 7.49
CA LEU A 102 -16.11 -12.88 6.89
C LEU A 102 -16.94 -14.03 7.47
N LYS A 103 -17.45 -13.89 8.70
CA LYS A 103 -18.35 -14.89 9.33
C LYS A 103 -19.80 -14.76 8.85
N GLU A 104 -20.16 -13.63 8.28
CA GLU A 104 -21.51 -13.35 7.75
C GLU A 104 -21.67 -13.81 6.29
N GLN A 105 -20.58 -14.21 5.61
CA GLN A 105 -20.55 -14.72 4.23
C GLN A 105 -20.58 -16.25 4.18
#